data_AF-A0A1F7W9B2-F1
#
_entry.id   AF-A0A1F7W9B2-F1
#
_cell.length_a   1.000
_cell.length_b   1.000
_cell.length_c   1.000
_cell.angle_alpha   90.00
_cell.angle_beta   90.00
_cell.angle_gamma   90.00
#
_symmetry.space_group_name_H-M   'P 1'
#
loop_
_entity.id
_entity.type
_entity.pdbx_description
1 polymer ?
#
loop_
_entity_poly.entity_id
_entity_poly.type
_entity_poly.pdbx_seq_one_letter_code
_entity_poly.pdbx_strand_id
1 'polypeptide(L)'
;MEMWKNSQKIIKKLEKVLPISSAYLLGSFTTKKKRPADVDFIILLQTKDNSKSNWSVDFVVAPSGEHGEFILEDAKKWMKQKYGTKKSAVIKLK
;
A
#
# COMPACT_ATOMS: atom_id res chain seq x y z
N MET A 1 5.49 -10.33 -15.09
CA MET A 1 6.39 -9.63 -14.14
C MET A 1 6.12 -10.15 -12.73
N GLU A 2 7.17 -10.41 -11.95
CA GLU A 2 7.06 -11.07 -10.63
C GLU A 2 6.30 -10.24 -9.60
N MET A 3 6.55 -8.92 -9.56
CA MET A 3 5.84 -7.98 -8.68
C MET A 3 4.32 -8.08 -8.80
N TRP A 4 3.79 -8.08 -10.03
CA TRP A 4 2.36 -8.27 -10.30
C TRP A 4 1.82 -9.59 -9.75
N LYS A 5 2.53 -10.70 -9.99
CA LYS A 5 2.12 -12.02 -9.50
C LYS A 5 2.05 -12.04 -7.97
N ASN A 6 3.01 -11.41 -7.30
CA ASN A 6 3.05 -11.33 -5.84
C ASN A 6 1.92 -10.45 -5.30
N SER A 7 1.66 -9.28 -5.90
CA SER A 7 0.55 -8.42 -5.52
C SER A 7 -0.80 -9.13 -5.67
N GLN A 8 -1.04 -9.83 -6.78
CA GLN A 8 -2.27 -10.60 -6.98
C GLN A 8 -2.47 -11.69 -5.92
N LYS A 9 -1.39 -12.38 -5.51
CA LYS A 9 -1.46 -13.39 -4.43
C LYS A 9 -1.85 -12.76 -3.10
N ILE A 10 -1.35 -11.56 -2.79
CA ILE A 10 -1.66 -10.82 -1.56
C ILE A 10 -3.12 -10.36 -1.58
N ILE A 11 -3.58 -9.70 -2.66
CA ILE A 11 -4.97 -9.23 -2.78
C ILE A 11 -5.96 -10.39 -2.62
N LYS A 12 -5.71 -11.53 -3.27
CA LYS A 12 -6.54 -12.75 -3.12
C LYS A 12 -6.59 -13.30 -1.70
N LYS A 13 -5.53 -13.08 -0.89
CA LYS A 13 -5.54 -13.47 0.53
C LYS A 13 -6.33 -12.45 1.36
N LEU A 14 -6.16 -11.15 1.08
CA LEU A 14 -6.91 -10.08 1.75
C LEU A 14 -8.41 -10.22 1.54
N GLU A 15 -8.85 -10.54 0.32
CA GLU A 15 -10.27 -10.75 -0.02
C GLU A 15 -10.94 -11.86 0.82
N LYS A 16 -10.17 -12.84 1.30
CA LYS A 16 -10.71 -13.93 2.14
C LYS A 16 -10.97 -13.51 3.59
N VAL A 17 -10.36 -12.41 4.03
CA VAL A 17 -10.36 -12.01 5.45
C VAL A 17 -10.94 -10.62 5.68
N LEU A 18 -10.92 -9.75 4.66
CA LEU A 18 -11.48 -8.41 4.70
C LEU A 18 -12.70 -8.33 3.78
N PRO A 19 -13.74 -7.57 4.16
CA PRO A 19 -14.92 -7.37 3.33
C PRO A 19 -14.62 -6.36 2.20
N ILE A 20 -13.82 -6.75 1.22
CA ILE A 20 -13.44 -5.91 0.08
C ILE A 20 -14.65 -5.73 -0.84
N SER A 21 -15.03 -4.48 -1.09
CA SER A 21 -16.06 -4.13 -2.09
C SER A 21 -15.49 -4.04 -3.50
N SER A 22 -14.30 -3.44 -3.65
CA SER A 22 -13.63 -3.27 -4.93
C SER A 22 -12.15 -2.97 -4.76
N ALA A 23 -11.37 -3.19 -5.81
CA ALA A 23 -9.96 -2.85 -5.89
C ALA A 23 -9.67 -2.15 -7.23
N TYR A 24 -8.97 -1.03 -7.17
CA TYR A 24 -8.58 -0.23 -8.33
C TYR A 24 -7.07 -0.24 -8.47
N LEU A 25 -6.57 -0.71 -9.61
CA LEU A 25 -5.16 -0.63 -9.98
C LEU A 25 -4.84 0.78 -10.47
N LEU A 26 -3.76 1.37 -9.99
CA LEU A 26 -3.37 2.74 -10.31
C LEU A 26 -1.86 2.85 -10.60
N GLY A 27 -1.41 4.10 -10.77
CA GLY A 27 0.01 4.45 -10.77
C GLY A 27 0.75 4.00 -12.02
N SER A 28 2.06 3.80 -11.87
CA SER A 28 2.95 3.53 -13.00
C SER A 28 2.57 2.26 -13.77
N PHE A 29 1.90 1.32 -13.09
CA PHE A 29 1.45 0.04 -13.64
C PHE A 29 0.31 0.14 -14.66
N THR A 30 -0.50 1.20 -14.61
CA THR A 30 -1.58 1.42 -15.59
C THR A 30 -1.11 2.17 -16.84
N THR A 31 0.15 2.60 -16.86
CA THR A 31 0.73 3.41 -17.95
C THR A 31 1.60 2.57 -18.89
N LYS A 32 1.96 3.11 -20.06
CA LYS A 32 2.90 2.47 -21.01
C LYS A 32 4.37 2.52 -20.56
N LYS A 33 4.66 2.80 -19.28
CA LYS A 33 6.05 2.87 -18.77
C LYS A 33 6.71 1.50 -18.88
N LYS A 34 7.94 1.47 -19.43
CA LYS A 34 8.72 0.23 -19.63
C LYS A 34 9.10 -0.48 -18.31
N ARG A 35 9.19 0.25 -17.20
CA ARG A 35 9.59 -0.25 -15.88
C ARG A 35 8.76 0.44 -14.80
N PRO A 36 7.64 -0.15 -14.36
CA PRO A 36 6.92 0.38 -13.21
C PRO A 36 7.70 0.13 -11.93
N ALA A 37 7.63 1.07 -10.99
CA ALA A 37 8.39 1.04 -9.73
C ALA A 37 7.75 0.11 -8.70
N ASP A 38 6.42 0.14 -8.65
CA ASP A 38 5.54 -0.50 -7.68
C ASP A 38 4.18 -0.83 -8.32
N VAL A 39 3.29 -1.51 -7.56
CA VAL A 39 1.92 -1.79 -7.96
C VAL A 39 0.97 -1.14 -6.96
N ASP A 40 0.35 -0.03 -7.36
CA ASP A 40 -0.57 0.72 -6.52
C ASP A 40 -1.99 0.15 -6.60
N PHE A 41 -2.59 -0.09 -5.44
CA PHE A 41 -4.01 -0.43 -5.33
C PHE A 41 -4.72 0.53 -4.38
N ILE A 42 -5.92 0.98 -4.76
CA ILE A 42 -6.92 1.45 -3.80
C ILE A 42 -7.91 0.32 -3.57
N ILE A 43 -8.03 -0.12 -2.32
CA ILE A 43 -8.97 -1.15 -1.90
C ILE A 43 -10.09 -0.48 -1.10
N LEU A 44 -11.34 -0.64 -1.55
CA LEU A 44 -12.51 -0.18 -0.81
C LEU A 44 -13.04 -1.30 0.08
N LEU A 45 -13.14 -1.04 1.37
CA LEU A 45 -13.65 -1.98 2.38
C LEU A 45 -15.09 -1.63 2.76
N GLN A 46 -15.94 -2.63 2.92
CA GLN A 46 -17.26 -2.48 3.50
C GLN A 46 -17.13 -2.45 5.04
N THR A 47 -17.34 -1.30 5.64
CA THR A 47 -17.29 -1.14 7.10
C THR A 47 -18.70 -1.24 7.68
N LYS A 48 -18.89 -2.04 8.75
CA LYS A 48 -20.20 -2.22 9.40
C LYS A 48 -20.70 -0.95 10.12
N ASP A 49 -19.79 -0.07 10.52
CA ASP A 49 -20.11 1.14 11.27
C ASP A 49 -20.16 2.38 10.35
N ASN A 50 -21.37 2.89 10.14
CA ASN A 50 -21.74 4.27 9.79
C ASN A 50 -20.63 5.20 9.24
N SER A 51 -20.34 5.05 7.94
CA SER A 51 -20.45 6.04 6.83
C SER A 51 -20.20 7.56 7.02
N LYS A 52 -19.74 8.07 8.17
CA LYS A 52 -19.48 9.51 8.38
C LYS A 52 -18.02 9.87 8.67
N SER A 53 -17.13 8.89 8.84
CA SER A 53 -15.71 9.17 9.01
C SER A 53 -15.01 9.17 7.65
N ASN A 54 -14.51 10.33 7.23
CA ASN A 54 -13.70 10.48 6.02
C ASN A 54 -12.26 10.07 6.34
N TRP A 55 -11.98 8.78 6.31
CA TRP A 55 -10.63 8.26 6.51
C TRP A 55 -10.20 7.35 5.37
N SER A 56 -8.90 7.32 5.16
CA SER A 56 -8.21 6.33 4.33
C SER A 56 -6.90 5.99 5.01
N VAL A 57 -6.40 4.79 4.74
CA VAL A 57 -5.07 4.35 5.17
C VAL A 57 -4.26 4.08 3.92
N ASP A 58 -3.07 4.68 3.86
CA ASP A 58 -2.05 4.28 2.90
C ASP A 58 -1.34 3.04 3.45
N PHE A 59 -1.49 1.91 2.76
CA PHE A 59 -1.02 0.60 3.21
C PHE A 59 -0.08 -0.01 2.17
N VAL A 60 1.19 -0.15 2.56
CA VAL A 60 2.23 -0.72 1.72
C VAL A 60 2.60 -2.11 2.22
N VAL A 61 2.54 -3.09 1.33
CA VAL A 61 3.04 -4.45 1.58
C VAL A 61 4.33 -4.64 0.78
N ALA A 62 5.42 -4.91 1.49
CA ALA A 62 6.75 -5.10 0.90
C ALA A 62 7.39 -6.41 1.41
N PRO A 63 8.31 -7.03 0.64
CA PRO A 63 9.11 -8.14 1.13
C PRO A 63 9.93 -7.75 2.36
N SER A 64 10.05 -8.65 3.34
CA SER A 64 11.01 -8.50 4.43
C SER A 64 12.41 -8.83 3.91
N GLY A 65 13.31 -7.84 3.85
CA GLY A 65 14.69 -7.97 3.35
C GLY A 65 15.24 -6.63 2.89
N GLU A 66 16.37 -6.63 2.19
CA GLU A 66 17.05 -5.41 1.72
C GLU A 66 16.13 -4.46 0.93
N HIS A 67 15.26 -5.03 0.07
CA HIS A 67 14.30 -4.21 -0.68
C HIS A 67 13.23 -3.57 0.21
N GLY A 68 12.81 -4.25 1.28
CA GLY A 68 11.90 -3.68 2.28
C GLY A 68 12.55 -2.52 3.05
N GLU A 69 13.84 -2.65 3.39
CA GLU A 69 14.61 -1.58 4.03
C GLU A 69 14.71 -0.35 3.12
N PHE A 70 15.00 -0.56 1.83
CA PHE A 70 14.98 0.51 0.83
C PHE A 70 13.63 1.24 0.77
N ILE A 71 12.52 0.50 0.74
CA ILE A 71 11.16 1.09 0.74
C ILE A 71 10.93 1.90 2.03
N LEU A 72 11.38 1.41 3.19
CA LEU A 72 11.24 2.15 4.45
C LEU A 72 12.07 3.44 4.47
N GLU A 73 13.26 3.44 3.89
CA GLU A 73 14.08 4.66 3.75
C GLU A 73 13.45 5.68 2.84
N ASP A 74 12.93 5.24 1.69
CA ASP A 74 12.22 6.14 0.77
C ASP A 74 10.94 6.68 1.41
N ALA A 75 10.17 5.86 2.12
CA ALA A 75 9.02 6.32 2.89
C ALA A 75 9.42 7.40 3.92
N LYS A 76 10.55 7.25 4.62
CA LYS A 76 11.06 8.28 5.55
C LYS A 76 11.41 9.59 4.82
N LYS A 77 12.05 9.52 3.65
CA LYS A 77 12.38 10.70 2.83
C LYS A 77 11.09 11.41 2.37
N TRP A 78 10.13 10.65 1.85
CA TRP A 78 8.82 11.16 1.42
C TRP A 78 8.05 11.81 2.58
N MET A 79 8.02 11.17 3.75
CA MET A 79 7.39 11.72 4.95
C MET A 79 8.04 13.04 5.35
N LYS A 80 9.37 13.11 5.37
CA LYS A 80 10.11 14.34 5.68
C LYS A 80 9.80 15.46 4.69
N GLN A 81 9.71 15.15 3.39
CA GLN A 81 9.40 16.12 2.35
C GLN A 81 7.96 16.64 2.40
N LYS A 82 6.98 15.74 2.55
CA LYS A 82 5.55 16.11 2.51
C LYS A 82 5.02 16.67 3.83
N TYR A 83 5.48 16.16 4.97
CA TYR A 83 4.86 16.41 6.27
C TYR A 83 5.83 16.91 7.35
N GLY A 84 7.13 17.04 7.04
CA GLY A 84 8.17 17.45 7.99
C GLY A 84 8.62 16.32 8.93
N THR A 85 9.50 16.63 9.89
CA THR A 85 10.17 15.64 10.75
C THR A 85 9.42 15.25 12.03
N LYS A 86 8.30 15.92 12.35
CA LYS A 86 7.71 15.86 13.70
C LYS A 86 6.68 14.75 13.93
N LYS A 87 6.24 14.00 12.90
CA LYS A 87 5.14 13.02 13.04
C LYS A 87 5.33 11.75 12.20
N SER A 88 6.38 10.99 12.46
CA SER A 88 6.44 9.58 12.05
C SER A 88 6.59 8.70 13.28
N ALA A 89 5.77 7.65 13.36
CA ALA A 89 5.87 6.61 14.37
C ALA A 89 6.14 5.29 13.66
N VAL A 90 7.14 4.55 14.14
CA VAL A 90 7.34 3.15 13.72
C VAL A 90 6.66 2.28 14.77
N ILE A 91 5.51 1.73 14.41
CA ILE A 91 4.79 0.78 15.27
C ILE A 91 5.15 -0.62 14.77
N LYS A 92 5.87 -1.40 15.59
CA LYS A 92 6.12 -2.82 15.32
C LYS A 92 4.90 -3.61 15.83
N LEU A 93 4.23 -4.33 14.93
CA LEU A 93 3.22 -5.31 15.30
C LEU A 93 3.92 -6.60 15.77
N LYS A 94 3.43 -7.20 16.87
CA LYS A 94 3.95 -8.46 17.45
C LYS A 94 3.37 -9.67 16.74
#